data_AF-A0A182U2F4-F1
#
_entry.id   AF-A0A182U2F4-F1
#
_cell.length_a   1.000
_cell.length_b   1.000
_cell.length_c   1.000
_cell.angle_alpha   90.00
_cell.angle_beta   90.00
_cell.angle_gamma   90.00
#
_symmetry.space_group_name_H-M   'P 1'
#
loop_
_entity.id
_entity.type
_entity.pdbx_description
1 polymer ?
#
loop_
_entity_poly.entity_id
_entity_poly.type
_entity_poly.pdbx_seq_one_letter_code
_entity_poly.pdbx_strand_id
1 'polypeptide(L)'
;MWEACWSNYLTDYFHLFLCLAIIAVYADDVIAQDLRTDEMLLHFSSLAMYMDGQLILRKARGLLHQFRQYPKIPCTLSGLCKRCGPGMWDSGHHPSIECIGHLDHETCALAMD
;
A
#
# COMPACT_ATOMS: atom_id res chain seq x y z
N MET A 1 10.79 -9.36 -5.02
CA MET A 1 10.26 -7.98 -4.94
C MET A 1 9.88 -7.47 -6.32
N TRP A 2 10.83 -7.37 -7.27
CA TRP A 2 10.55 -6.98 -8.65
C TRP A 2 9.42 -7.79 -9.30
N GLU A 3 9.48 -9.13 -9.23
CA GLU A 3 8.43 -10.01 -9.76
C GLU A 3 7.06 -9.72 -9.14
N ALA A 4 7.00 -9.42 -7.84
CA ALA A 4 5.74 -9.11 -7.17
C ALA A 4 5.11 -7.80 -7.67
N CYS A 5 5.93 -6.81 -8.03
CA CYS A 5 5.45 -5.57 -8.64
C CYS A 5 4.98 -5.78 -10.07
N TRP A 6 5.67 -6.63 -10.84
CA TRP A 6 5.40 -6.82 -12.26
C TRP A 6 4.28 -7.83 -12.56
N SER A 7 4.09 -8.83 -11.70
CA SER A 7 3.15 -9.95 -11.92
C SER A 7 1.77 -9.76 -11.29
N ASN A 8 1.45 -8.56 -10.78
CA ASN A 8 0.26 -8.30 -9.97
C ASN A 8 0.09 -9.33 -8.84
N TYR A 9 1.16 -9.58 -8.09
CA TYR A 9 1.19 -10.65 -7.10
C TYR A 9 0.11 -10.46 -6.02
N LEU A 10 -0.78 -11.45 -5.85
CA LEU A 10 -1.96 -11.46 -4.97
C LEU A 10 -3.07 -10.45 -5.31
N THR A 11 -2.70 -9.22 -5.72
CA THR A 11 -3.62 -8.15 -6.10
C THR A 11 -2.88 -7.07 -6.91
N ASP A 12 -3.57 -6.34 -7.79
CA ASP A 12 -2.95 -5.33 -8.68
C ASP A 12 -2.26 -4.19 -7.93
N TYR A 13 -2.77 -3.85 -6.76
CA TYR A 13 -2.24 -2.80 -5.90
C TYR A 13 -1.23 -3.33 -4.87
N PHE A 14 -0.72 -4.56 -5.02
CA PHE A 14 0.24 -5.14 -4.07
C PHE A 14 1.54 -4.33 -3.96
N HIS A 15 1.96 -3.69 -5.06
CA HIS A 15 3.11 -2.81 -5.09
C HIS A 15 3.01 -1.66 -4.06
N LEU A 16 1.81 -1.18 -3.74
CA LEU A 16 1.61 -0.15 -2.70
C LEU A 16 1.95 -0.70 -1.31
N PHE A 17 1.54 -1.93 -0.99
CA PHE A 17 1.92 -2.57 0.28
C PHE A 17 3.42 -2.88 0.34
N LEU A 18 4.06 -3.12 -0.82
CA LEU A 18 5.50 -3.25 -0.88
C LEU A 18 6.19 -1.93 -0.53
N CYS A 19 5.74 -0.80 -1.09
CA CYS A 19 6.24 0.53 -0.72
C CYS A 19 6.05 0.82 0.77
N LEU A 20 4.86 0.55 1.32
CA LEU A 20 4.57 0.71 2.75
C LEU A 20 5.47 -0.17 3.63
N ALA A 21 5.74 -1.41 3.21
CA ALA A 21 6.63 -2.31 3.93
C ALA A 21 8.08 -1.79 3.95
N ILE A 22 8.59 -1.25 2.84
CA ILE A 22 9.93 -0.63 2.77
C ILE A 22 10.01 0.56 3.73
N ILE A 23 9.04 1.48 3.66
CA ILE A 23 8.98 2.64 4.56
C ILE A 23 8.93 2.16 6.01
N ALA A 24 8.04 1.23 6.34
CA ALA A 24 7.88 0.72 7.70
C ALA A 24 9.09 -0.07 8.24
N VAL A 25 10.06 -0.47 7.42
CA VAL A 25 11.29 -1.14 7.88
C VAL A 25 12.44 -0.15 8.01
N TYR A 26 12.52 0.86 7.17
CA TYR A 26 13.70 1.72 7.05
C TYR A 26 13.45 3.20 7.40
N ALA A 27 12.25 3.58 7.80
CA ALA A 27 11.92 4.97 8.16
C ALA A 27 12.38 5.38 9.56
N ASP A 28 12.74 4.45 10.44
CA ASP A 28 13.15 4.80 11.81
C ASP A 28 14.37 5.73 11.82
N ASP A 29 15.37 5.46 10.96
CA ASP A 29 16.55 6.33 10.80
C ASP A 29 16.18 7.69 10.22
N VAL A 30 15.22 7.73 9.29
CA VAL A 30 14.73 8.95 8.66
C VAL A 30 14.10 9.88 9.69
N ILE A 31 13.27 9.31 10.57
CA ILE A 31 12.56 10.05 11.63
C ILE A 31 13.55 10.46 12.73
N ALA A 32 14.44 9.56 13.16
CA ALA A 32 15.37 9.82 14.24
C ALA A 32 16.41 10.90 13.89
N GLN A 33 16.80 11.01 12.62
CA GLN A 33 17.78 11.98 12.14
C GLN A 33 17.15 13.26 11.58
N ASP A 34 15.81 13.37 11.58
CA ASP A 34 15.06 14.50 11.00
C ASP A 34 15.53 14.84 9.58
N LEU A 35 15.66 13.80 8.74
CA LEU A 35 16.22 13.94 7.40
C LEU A 35 15.36 14.85 6.53
N ARG A 36 16.01 15.76 5.81
CA ARG A 36 15.36 16.58 4.78
C ARG A 36 14.93 15.74 3.59
N THR A 37 14.02 16.26 2.77
CA THR A 37 13.46 15.53 1.62
C THR A 37 14.51 14.97 0.67
N ASP A 38 15.59 15.70 0.42
CA ASP A 38 16.71 15.25 -0.43
C ASP A 38 17.52 14.12 0.22
N GLU A 39 17.72 14.18 1.53
CA GLU A 39 18.40 13.14 2.32
C GLU A 39 17.53 11.88 2.44
N MET A 40 16.21 12.03 2.59
CA MET A 40 15.26 10.92 2.56
C MET A 40 15.31 10.18 1.22
N LEU A 41 15.31 10.91 0.11
CA LEU A 41 15.41 10.33 -1.22
C LEU A 41 16.73 9.57 -1.39
N LEU A 42 17.85 10.17 -0.94
CA LEU A 42 19.16 9.53 -0.97
C LEU A 42 19.19 8.26 -0.10
N HIS A 43 18.65 8.33 1.13
CA HIS A 43 18.55 7.21 2.06
C HIS A 43 17.85 6.02 1.41
N PHE A 44 16.60 6.20 0.95
CA PHE A 44 15.84 5.11 0.33
C PHE A 44 16.46 4.60 -0.99
N SER A 45 17.09 5.49 -1.77
CA SER A 45 17.78 5.08 -3.00
C SER A 45 19.02 4.23 -2.69
N SER A 46 19.74 4.55 -1.63
CA SER A 46 20.95 3.82 -1.21
C SER A 46 20.66 2.39 -0.73
N LEU A 47 19.41 2.09 -0.35
CA LEU A 47 18.98 0.75 0.05
C LEU A 47 18.85 -0.22 -1.15
N ALA A 48 18.87 0.27 -2.40
CA ALA A 48 18.80 -0.58 -3.57
C ALA A 48 19.88 -1.69 -3.51
N MET A 49 19.50 -2.93 -3.81
CA MET A 49 20.34 -4.13 -3.67
C MET A 49 20.72 -4.56 -2.23
N TYR A 50 20.47 -3.73 -1.21
CA TYR A 50 20.76 -4.04 0.20
C TYR A 50 19.51 -4.41 1.02
N MET A 51 18.31 -4.22 0.47
CA MET A 51 17.07 -4.61 1.13
C MET A 51 16.97 -6.13 1.34
N ASP A 52 16.54 -6.55 2.53
CA ASP A 52 16.14 -7.94 2.77
C ASP A 52 14.78 -8.20 2.11
N GLY A 53 14.80 -8.73 0.88
CA GLY A 53 13.59 -8.98 0.12
C GLY A 53 12.60 -9.95 0.77
N GLN A 54 13.06 -10.88 1.62
CA GLN A 54 12.17 -11.82 2.31
C GLN A 54 11.47 -11.15 3.50
N LEU A 55 12.18 -10.33 4.25
CA LEU A 55 11.58 -9.50 5.30
C LEU A 55 10.51 -8.57 4.72
N ILE A 56 10.86 -7.86 3.64
CA ILE A 56 9.97 -6.88 3.01
C ILE A 56 8.72 -7.54 2.43
N LEU A 57 8.85 -8.67 1.72
CA LEU A 57 7.71 -9.40 1.19
C LEU A 57 6.79 -9.96 2.30
N ARG A 58 7.36 -10.48 3.41
CA ARG A 58 6.57 -10.94 4.55
C ARG A 58 5.79 -9.78 5.19
N LYS A 59 6.42 -8.63 5.39
CA LYS A 59 5.76 -7.45 5.96
C LYS A 59 4.66 -6.92 5.03
N ALA A 60 4.91 -6.84 3.73
CA ALA A 60 3.91 -6.43 2.73
C ALA A 60 2.68 -7.36 2.70
N ARG A 61 2.90 -8.68 2.75
CA ARG A 61 1.80 -9.65 2.87
C ARG A 61 1.00 -9.48 4.16
N GLY A 62 1.68 -9.22 5.28
CA GLY A 62 1.04 -8.91 6.56
C GLY A 62 0.17 -7.65 6.49
N LEU A 63 0.67 -6.58 5.86
CA LEU A 63 -0.07 -5.34 5.67
C LEU A 63 -1.31 -5.53 4.78
N LEU A 64 -1.20 -6.27 3.67
CA LEU A 64 -2.37 -6.62 2.84
C LEU A 64 -3.38 -7.45 3.64
N HIS A 65 -2.91 -8.43 4.42
CA HIS A 65 -3.78 -9.23 5.27
C HIS A 65 -4.54 -8.37 6.30
N GLN A 66 -3.83 -7.48 6.98
CA GLN A 66 -4.43 -6.54 7.93
C GLN A 66 -5.43 -5.59 7.24
N PHE A 67 -5.08 -5.07 6.05
CA PHE A 67 -5.98 -4.24 5.27
C PHE A 67 -7.31 -4.95 4.99
N ARG A 68 -7.24 -6.23 4.60
CA ARG A 68 -8.42 -7.07 4.35
C ARG A 68 -9.21 -7.40 5.60
N GLN A 69 -8.63 -7.28 6.80
CA GLN A 69 -9.34 -7.50 8.05
C GLN A 69 -10.12 -6.28 8.54
N TYR A 70 -9.89 -5.09 7.98
CA TYR A 70 -10.68 -3.93 8.36
C TYR A 70 -12.16 -4.17 8.01
N PRO A 71 -13.10 -3.90 8.93
CA PRO A 71 -14.52 -4.02 8.62
C PRO A 71 -14.96 -2.93 7.63
N LYS A 72 -14.36 -1.74 7.76
CA LYS A 72 -14.66 -0.56 6.97
C LYS A 72 -13.39 0.21 6.62
N ILE A 73 -13.35 0.82 5.43
CA ILE A 73 -12.32 1.78 5.02
C ILE A 73 -12.94 3.06 4.45
N PRO A 74 -12.21 4.19 4.46
CA PRO A 74 -12.64 5.41 3.79
C PRO A 74 -12.83 5.21 2.28
N CYS A 75 -13.84 5.86 1.73
CA CYS A 75 -14.13 5.95 0.29
C CYS A 75 -12.97 6.49 -0.56
N THR A 76 -12.06 7.29 0.00
CA THR A 76 -10.83 7.73 -0.67
C THR A 76 -9.89 6.57 -1.01
N LEU A 77 -10.02 5.41 -0.33
CA LEU A 77 -9.27 4.19 -0.59
C LEU A 77 -10.08 3.15 -1.41
N SER A 78 -11.27 3.51 -1.92
CA SER A 78 -12.14 2.60 -2.68
C SER A 78 -11.47 1.97 -3.90
N GLY A 79 -10.51 2.66 -4.51
CA GLY A 79 -9.70 2.13 -5.62
C GLY A 79 -8.95 0.84 -5.29
N LEU A 80 -8.57 0.64 -4.01
CA LEU A 80 -7.94 -0.60 -3.52
C LEU A 80 -8.93 -1.76 -3.37
N CYS A 81 -10.23 -1.53 -3.56
CA CYS A 81 -11.26 -2.57 -3.52
C CYS A 81 -11.85 -2.88 -4.90
N LYS A 82 -11.53 -2.08 -5.94
CA LYS A 82 -11.97 -2.35 -7.30
C LYS A 82 -11.19 -3.57 -7.83
N ARG A 83 -11.91 -4.62 -8.25
CA ARG A 83 -11.30 -5.80 -8.88
C ARG A 83 -10.74 -5.40 -10.23
N CYS A 84 -9.49 -5.69 -10.48
CA CYS A 84 -8.90 -5.47 -11.79
C CYS A 84 -9.12 -6.68 -12.69
N GLY A 85 -9.68 -6.41 -13.88
CA GLY A 85 -9.55 -7.19 -15.12
C GLY A 85 -9.94 -8.68 -15.12
N PRO A 86 -10.37 -9.21 -16.28
CA PRO A 86 -10.51 -10.66 -16.43
C PRO A 86 -9.11 -11.32 -16.35
N GLY A 87 -8.91 -12.24 -15.40
CA GLY A 87 -7.71 -13.10 -15.33
C GLY A 87 -7.00 -13.17 -13.99
N MET A 88 -7.32 -12.30 -13.04
CA MET A 88 -6.72 -12.30 -11.70
C MET A 88 -7.75 -12.77 -10.66
N TRP A 89 -7.49 -13.93 -10.04
CA TRP A 89 -8.32 -14.45 -8.96
C TRP A 89 -7.91 -13.87 -7.61
N ASP A 90 -8.14 -12.58 -7.41
CA ASP A 90 -8.16 -12.04 -6.05
C ASP A 90 -9.48 -12.46 -5.37
N SER A 91 -9.45 -13.63 -4.73
CA SER A 91 -10.59 -14.18 -3.98
C SER A 91 -10.64 -13.68 -2.53
N GLY A 92 -9.81 -12.69 -2.18
CA GLY A 92 -9.74 -12.14 -0.83
C GLY A 92 -11.00 -11.36 -0.45
N HIS A 93 -11.31 -11.32 0.85
CA HIS A 93 -12.27 -10.35 1.38
C HIS A 93 -11.74 -8.93 1.16
N HIS A 94 -12.61 -8.03 0.70
CA HIS A 94 -12.33 -6.60 0.67
C HIS A 94 -13.17 -5.91 1.75
N PRO A 95 -12.59 -4.97 2.50
CA PRO A 95 -13.32 -4.21 3.50
C PRO A 95 -14.51 -3.47 2.87
N SER A 96 -15.60 -3.30 3.63
CA SER A 96 -16.69 -2.46 3.17
C SER A 96 -16.24 -0.99 3.10
N ILE A 97 -16.83 -0.20 2.21
CA ILE A 97 -16.42 1.18 2.01
C ILE A 97 -17.42 2.10 2.73
N GLU A 98 -16.90 3.05 3.51
CA GLU A 98 -17.69 4.06 4.19
C GLU A 98 -17.27 5.47 3.75
N CYS A 99 -18.26 6.33 3.54
CA CYS A 99 -18.03 7.73 3.22
C CYS A 99 -17.61 8.49 4.48
N ILE A 100 -16.30 8.53 4.75
CA ILE A 100 -15.72 9.23 5.91
C ILE A 100 -14.49 10.04 5.47
N GLY A 101 -14.30 11.21 6.09
CA GLY A 101 -13.09 12.02 5.92
C GLY A 101 -13.10 12.97 4.72
N HIS A 102 -14.26 13.27 4.13
CA HIS A 102 -14.39 14.37 3.18
C HIS A 102 -14.48 15.71 3.89
N LEU A 103 -13.86 16.73 3.29
CA LEU A 103 -14.20 18.11 3.58
C LEU A 103 -15.58 18.41 2.98
N ASP A 104 -16.39 19.30 3.59
CA ASP A 104 -17.80 19.56 3.20
C ASP A 104 -18.01 19.91 1.71
N HIS A 105 -16.94 20.29 1.01
CA HIS A 105 -16.92 20.70 -0.40
C HIS A 105 -16.51 19.58 -1.38
N GLU A 106 -16.11 18.40 -0.88
CA GLU A 106 -15.70 17.27 -1.71
C GLU A 106 -16.87 16.33 -1.98
N THR A 107 -17.11 16.03 -3.25
CA THR A 107 -18.07 14.99 -3.64
C THR A 107 -17.49 13.61 -3.40
N CYS A 108 -18.24 12.75 -2.71
CA CYS A 108 -17.83 11.38 -2.46
C CYS A 108 -17.70 10.58 -3.77
N ALA A 109 -16.57 9.87 -3.92
CA ALA A 109 -16.32 9.03 -5.09
C ALA A 109 -17.35 7.90 -5.27
N LEU A 110 -18.02 7.49 -4.20
CA LEU A 110 -19.12 6.50 -4.26
C LEU A 110 -20.47 7.11 -4.69
N ALA A 111 -20.60 8.43 -4.74
CA ALA A 111 -21.85 9.09 -5.14
C ALA A 111 -22.00 9.20 -6.67
N MET A 112 -20.95 8.86 -7.44
CA MET A 112 -20.92 8.92 -8.91
C MET A 112 -20.94 7.55 -9.60
N ASP A 113 -20.94 6.45 -8.83
CA ASP A 113 -21.02 5.06 -9.33
C ASP A 113 -22.47 4.52 -9.20
#